data_AF-A0A735LXH5-F1
#
_entry.id   AF-A0A735LXH5-F1
#
_cell.length_a   1.000
_cell.length_b   1.000
_cell.length_c   1.000
_cell.angle_alpha   90.00
_cell.angle_beta   90.00
_cell.angle_gamma   90.00
#
_symmetry.space_group_name_H-M   'P 1'
#
loop_
_entity.id
_entity.type
_entity.pdbx_description
1 polymer ?
#
loop_
_entity_poly.entity_id
_entity_poly.type
_entity_poly.pdbx_seq_one_letter_code
_entity_poly.pdbx_strand_id
1 'polypeptide(L)' 'MKVNIDTSDMLYAEAWRDFKGTDWKEEINVRDFIQHNYTPYEGDESFLADATPATTAL' A
#
# COMPACT_ATOMS: atom_id res chain seq x y z
N MET A 1 16.93 5.06 14.81
CA MET A 1 16.59 6.47 14.57
C MET A 1 15.09 6.53 14.50
N LYS A 2 14.42 7.16 15.49
CA LYS A 2 12.98 7.42 15.40
C LYS A 2 12.84 8.77 14.74
N VAL A 3 12.47 8.78 13.46
CA VAL A 3 12.11 10.01 12.77
C VAL A 3 10.69 10.33 13.20
N ASN A 4 10.51 11.45 13.89
CA ASN A 4 9.18 11.91 14.23
C ASN A 4 8.59 12.55 12.96
N ILE A 5 7.79 11.78 12.24
CA ILE A 5 7.06 12.25 11.07
C ILE A 5 5.75 12.83 11.57
N ASP A 6 5.53 14.12 11.31
CA ASP A 6 4.23 14.72 11.55
C ASP A 6 3.26 14.26 10.45
N THR A 7 2.52 13.19 10.74
CA THR A 7 1.54 12.61 9.81
C THR A 7 0.27 13.45 9.69
N SER A 8 0.16 14.57 10.40
CA SER A 8 -0.94 15.52 10.23
C SER A 8 -0.77 16.42 9.00
N ASP A 9 0.36 16.33 8.31
CA ASP A 9 0.55 16.94 6.99
C ASP A 9 -0.44 16.33 5.97
N MET A 10 -1.24 17.19 5.34
CA MET A 10 -2.36 16.81 4.45
C MET A 10 -1.94 15.87 3.30
N LEU A 11 -0.66 15.90 2.91
CA LEU A 11 -0.11 15.11 1.83
C LEU A 11 -0.24 13.59 2.06
N TYR A 12 -0.02 13.13 3.29
CA TYR A 12 -0.05 11.69 3.60
C TYR A 12 -1.46 11.20 3.93
N ALA A 13 -2.31 12.07 4.49
CA ALA A 13 -3.68 11.71 4.84
C ALA A 13 -4.50 11.26 3.62
N GLU A 14 -4.29 11.87 2.45
CA GLU A 14 -4.94 11.46 1.20
C GLU A 14 -4.39 10.12 0.70
N ALA A 15 -3.07 9.97 0.63
CA ALA A 15 -2.42 8.74 0.17
C ALA A 15 -2.69 7.53 1.08
N TRP A 16 -2.91 7.77 2.37
CA TRP A 16 -3.14 6.73 3.38
C TRP A 16 -4.60 6.52 3.73
N ARG A 17 -5.50 7.17 3.01
CA ARG A 17 -6.94 7.04 3.20
C ARG A 17 -7.33 5.56 3.10
N ASP A 18 -8.16 5.13 4.04
CA ASP A 18 -8.69 3.77 4.19
C ASP A 18 -7.68 2.67 4.57
N PHE A 19 -6.36 2.98 4.65
CA PHE A 19 -5.39 2.03 5.20
C PHE A 19 -5.50 1.93 6.74
N LYS A 20 -5.59 0.70 7.22
CA LYS A 20 -5.69 0.24 8.60
C LYS A 20 -4.32 0.19 9.28
N GLY A 21 -4.30 0.17 10.61
CA GLY A 21 -3.08 0.16 11.42
C GLY A 21 -2.60 1.57 11.81
N THR A 22 -1.77 1.61 12.84
CA THR A 22 -1.31 2.85 13.50
C THR A 22 0.20 2.93 13.58
N ASP A 23 0.89 1.84 13.90
CA ASP A 23 2.33 1.85 14.18
C ASP A 23 3.14 2.24 12.93
N TRP A 24 2.74 1.75 11.76
CA TRP A 24 3.38 2.13 10.48
C TRP A 24 3.18 3.60 10.08
N LYS A 25 2.21 4.30 10.68
CA LYS A 25 2.01 5.75 10.44
C LYS A 25 3.00 6.55 11.30
N GLU A 26 3.30 6.08 12.51
CA GLU A 26 4.14 6.79 13.47
C GLU A 26 5.65 6.44 13.32
N GLU A 27 5.98 5.28 12.76
CA GLU A 27 7.34 4.85 12.50
C GLU A 27 7.50 4.05 11.19
N ILE A 28 8.74 3.93 10.70
CA ILE A 28 9.05 3.11 9.53
C ILE A 28 8.84 1.63 9.89
N ASN A 29 7.64 1.13 9.63
CA ASN A 29 7.24 -0.25 9.93
C ASN A 29 6.40 -0.84 8.79
N VAL A 30 7.07 -1.20 7.69
CA VAL A 30 6.42 -1.77 6.49
C VAL A 30 5.73 -3.11 6.80
N ARG A 31 6.24 -3.87 7.79
CA ARG A 31 5.63 -5.13 8.21
C ARG A 31 4.22 -4.92 8.77
N ASP A 32 4.07 -3.96 9.67
CA ASP A 32 2.78 -3.62 10.28
C ASP A 32 1.78 -3.12 9.22
N PHE A 33 2.24 -2.29 8.28
CA PHE A 33 1.43 -1.85 7.13
C PHE A 33 0.89 -3.03 6.33
N ILE A 34 1.76 -3.94 5.89
CA ILE A 34 1.37 -5.08 5.05
C ILE A 34 0.36 -5.94 5.80
N GLN A 35 0.64 -6.33 7.04
CA GLN A 35 -0.23 -7.23 7.82
C GLN A 35 -1.66 -6.68 8.00
N HIS A 36 -1.82 -5.37 8.13
CA HIS A 36 -3.12 -4.74 8.31
C HIS A 36 -3.89 -4.46 7.01
N ASN A 37 -3.21 -4.43 5.86
CA ASN A 37 -3.78 -3.88 4.61
C ASN A 37 -3.76 -4.82 3.41
N TYR A 38 -3.07 -5.96 3.47
CA TYR A 38 -3.15 -6.96 2.42
C TYR A 38 -4.45 -7.76 2.49
N THR A 39 -4.98 -8.13 1.32
CA THR A 39 -6.04 -9.12 1.20
C THR A 39 -5.41 -10.40 0.68
N PRO A 40 -5.33 -11.48 1.48
CA PRO A 40 -4.93 -12.78 0.97
C PRO A 40 -5.81 -13.17 -0.22
N TYR A 41 -5.18 -13.64 -1.30
CA TYR A 41 -5.88 -14.16 -2.46
C TYR A 41 -5.60 -15.65 -2.60
N GLU A 42 -6.64 -16.46 -2.45
CA GLU A 42 -6.59 -17.93 -2.53
C GLU A 42 -7.33 -18.47 -3.78
N GLY A 43 -7.69 -17.58 -4.72
CA GLY A 43 -8.29 -17.95 -6.00
C GLY A 43 -7.26 -18.37 -7.05
N ASP A 44 -7.65 -18.33 -8.32
CA ASP A 44 -6.84 -18.75 -9.46
C ASP A 44 -6.49 -17.60 -10.41
N GLU A 45 -5.82 -17.89 -11.51
CA GLU A 45 -5.39 -16.93 -12.51
C GLU A 45 -6.51 -16.35 -13.40
N SER A 46 -7.77 -16.73 -13.20
CA SER A 46 -8.88 -16.35 -14.10
C SER A 46 -9.17 -14.84 -14.17
N PHE A 47 -8.71 -14.06 -13.18
CA PHE A 47 -8.86 -12.60 -13.18
C PHE A 47 -7.76 -11.86 -13.97
N LEU A 48 -6.69 -12.55 -14.38
CA LEU A 48 -5.56 -11.91 -15.05
C LEU A 48 -6.00 -11.29 -16.38
N ALA A 49 -5.55 -10.06 -16.62
CA ALA A 49 -5.78 -9.34 -17.86
C ALA A 49 -4.56 -9.42 -18.79
N ASP A 50 -4.81 -9.38 -20.10
CA ASP A 50 -3.76 -9.37 -21.13
C ASP A 50 -2.96 -8.05 -21.15
N ALA A 51 -1.79 -8.09 -21.80
CA ALA A 51 -0.93 -6.92 -21.96
C ALA A 51 -1.59 -5.81 -22.79
N THR A 52 -1.33 -4.55 -22.43
CA THR A 52 -1.82 -3.40 -23.20
C THR A 52 -1.03 -3.21 -24.49
N PRO A 53 -1.58 -2.54 -25.53
CA PRO A 53 -0.83 -2.25 -26.75
C PRO A 53 0.45 -1.43 -26.51
N ALA A 54 0.42 -0.51 -25.54
CA ALA A 54 1.60 0.27 -25.17
C ALA A 54 2.71 -0.62 -24.59
N THR A 55 2.35 -1.65 -23.80
CA THR A 55 3.30 -2.63 -23.26
C THR A 55 3.93 -3.48 -24.36
N THR A 56 3.15 -3.93 -25.34
CA THR A 56 3.63 -4.78 -26.46
C THR A 56 4.55 -4.02 -27.43
N ALA A 57 4.50 -2.68 -27.42
CA ALA A 57 5.27 -1.83 -28.31
C ALA A 57 6.63 -1.35 -27.74
N LEU A 58 6.96 -1.72 -26.50
CA LEU A 58 8.26 -1.45 -25.85
C LEU A 58 9.32 -2.48 -26.27
#